data_AF-A0A1Y1N0W9-F1
#
_entry.id   AF-A0A1Y1N0W9-F1
#
_cell.length_a   1.000
_cell.length_b   1.000
_cell.length_c   1.000
_cell.angle_alpha   90.00
_cell.angle_beta   90.00
_cell.angle_gamma   90.00
#
_symmetry.space_group_name_H-M   'P 1'
#
loop_
_entity.id
_entity.type
_entity.pdbx_description
1 polymer ?
#
loop_
_entity_poly.entity_id
_entity_poly.type
_entity_poly.pdbx_seq_one_letter_code
_entity_poly.pdbx_strand_id
1 'polypeptide(L)'
;ITTVILREEKDKLGDIPQIIILGRWPSESERPIKGTTTPKPEEPENNRVPIHDLFPDKPDLQSKIDLMWSKLTPEGKENVNDLLEDLPKDKQAPILLYIYDIAKDTLDKPNTKLDLDRDTITTVILREEKDKLGDIPQIIILGRWPSESERP
;
A
#
# COMPACT_ATOMS: atom_id res chain seq x y z
N ILE A 1 52.54 -13.31 -0.54
CA ILE A 1 51.30 -13.40 0.26
C ILE A 1 50.70 -12.00 0.24
N THR A 2 49.67 -11.78 -0.58
CA THR A 2 49.20 -10.43 -0.92
C THR A 2 47.86 -10.20 -0.21
N THR A 3 47.86 -9.25 0.71
CA THR A 3 46.70 -8.83 1.52
C THR A 3 45.62 -8.22 0.63
N VAL A 4 44.42 -8.79 0.64
CA VAL A 4 43.24 -8.23 -0.04
C VAL A 4 42.39 -7.49 1.00
N ILE A 5 42.31 -6.17 0.82
CA ILE A 5 41.49 -5.25 1.64
C ILE A 5 40.02 -5.46 1.28
N LEU A 6 39.22 -5.93 2.23
CA LEU A 6 37.76 -6.00 2.13
C LEU A 6 37.17 -4.59 2.34
N ARG A 7 36.88 -3.93 1.22
CA ARG A 7 36.02 -2.75 1.17
C ARG A 7 34.58 -3.23 1.13
N GLU A 8 33.81 -2.80 2.11
CA GLU A 8 32.38 -3.06 2.30
C GLU A 8 31.60 -2.55 1.08
N GLU A 9 31.32 -3.42 0.11
CA GLU A 9 30.47 -3.11 -1.05
C GLU A 9 29.07 -3.72 -0.78
N LYS A 10 28.27 -2.95 -0.03
CA LYS A 10 26.90 -3.25 0.39
C LYS A 10 25.85 -3.13 -0.74
N ASP A 11 26.21 -3.50 -1.98
CA ASP A 11 25.35 -3.26 -3.16
C ASP A 11 25.13 -4.51 -4.05
N LYS A 12 25.44 -5.73 -3.57
CA LYS A 12 25.29 -6.97 -4.35
C LYS A 12 24.20 -7.93 -3.87
N LEU A 13 23.24 -7.46 -3.07
CA LEU A 13 22.15 -8.31 -2.59
C LEU A 13 20.93 -8.34 -3.53
N GLY A 14 20.88 -7.47 -4.54
CA GLY A 14 19.73 -7.36 -5.46
C GLY A 14 19.61 -8.47 -6.51
N ASP A 15 20.73 -9.11 -6.89
CA ASP A 15 20.76 -10.06 -8.03
C ASP A 15 20.52 -11.53 -7.62
N ILE A 16 20.58 -11.84 -6.32
CA ILE A 16 20.49 -13.22 -5.79
C ILE A 16 19.20 -13.97 -6.20
N PRO A 17 17.98 -13.37 -6.14
CA PRO A 17 16.76 -14.11 -6.49
C PRO A 17 16.71 -14.51 -7.97
N GLN A 18 17.31 -13.71 -8.87
CA GLN A 18 17.29 -14.01 -10.31
C GLN A 18 18.22 -15.18 -10.67
N ILE A 19 19.35 -15.33 -9.98
CA ILE A 19 20.29 -16.44 -10.21
C ILE A 19 19.63 -17.78 -9.88
N ILE A 20 18.80 -17.83 -8.82
CA ILE A 20 18.05 -19.04 -8.43
C ILE A 20 17.06 -19.43 -9.53
N ILE A 21 16.42 -18.44 -10.18
CA ILE A 21 15.44 -18.66 -11.24
C ILE A 21 16.12 -19.05 -12.57
N LEU A 22 17.21 -18.38 -12.94
CA LEU A 22 17.88 -18.56 -14.23
C LEU A 22 18.92 -19.69 -14.26
N GLY A 23 19.42 -20.12 -13.09
CA GLY A 23 20.51 -21.08 -12.96
C GLY A 23 21.86 -20.57 -13.51
N ARG A 24 21.96 -19.29 -13.86
CA ARG A 24 23.15 -18.63 -14.42
C ARG A 24 23.19 -17.16 -14.00
N TRP A 25 24.36 -16.56 -14.06
CA TRP A 25 24.53 -15.12 -13.86
C TRP A 25 23.87 -14.32 -14.99
N PRO A 26 23.02 -13.32 -14.70
CA PRO A 26 22.35 -12.51 -15.72
C PRO A 26 23.33 -11.56 -16.44
N SER A 27 23.12 -11.39 -17.75
CA SER A 27 23.91 -10.46 -18.59
C SER A 27 23.55 -9.00 -18.29
N GLU A 28 24.41 -8.03 -18.61
CA GLU A 28 24.16 -6.59 -18.31
C GLU A 28 22.85 -6.05 -18.89
N SER A 29 22.36 -6.60 -20.00
CA SER A 29 21.06 -6.24 -20.59
C SER A 29 19.85 -6.85 -19.86
N GLU A 30 20.09 -7.88 -19.03
CA GLU A 30 19.10 -8.57 -18.18
C GLU A 30 19.17 -8.06 -16.73
N ARG A 31 20.17 -7.26 -16.37
CA ARG A 31 20.28 -6.65 -15.05
C ARG A 31 19.22 -5.56 -14.90
N PRO A 32 18.53 -5.49 -13.75
CA PRO A 32 17.56 -4.43 -13.50
C PRO A 32 18.27 -3.08 -13.54
N ILE A 33 17.80 -2.19 -14.41
CA ILE A 33 18.25 -0.81 -14.50
C ILE A 33 18.06 -0.12 -13.14
N LYS A 34 19.15 0.42 -12.59
CA LYS A 34 19.19 1.13 -11.31
C LYS A 34 18.26 2.34 -11.37
N GLY A 35 17.03 2.18 -10.85
CA GLY A 35 15.99 3.21 -10.84
C GLY A 35 14.56 2.72 -11.11
N THR A 36 14.38 1.49 -11.60
CA THR A 36 13.06 0.87 -11.70
C THR A 36 12.93 -0.18 -10.61
N THR A 37 12.20 0.15 -9.54
CA THR A 37 11.69 -0.83 -8.58
C THR A 37 10.86 -1.82 -9.37
N THR A 38 11.50 -2.90 -9.83
CA THR A 38 10.80 -4.03 -10.42
C THR A 38 9.90 -4.54 -9.31
N PRO A 39 8.56 -4.46 -9.44
CA PRO A 39 7.71 -5.04 -8.43
C PRO A 39 8.09 -6.51 -8.41
N LYS A 40 8.48 -6.98 -7.22
CA LYS A 40 8.44 -8.40 -6.93
C LYS A 40 7.14 -8.93 -7.55
N PRO A 41 7.13 -10.07 -8.26
CA PRO A 41 5.88 -10.78 -8.45
C PRO A 41 5.45 -11.15 -7.03
N GLU A 42 4.73 -10.23 -6.39
CA GLU A 42 3.87 -10.57 -5.28
C GLU A 42 3.04 -11.70 -5.86
N GLU A 43 3.16 -12.89 -5.26
CA GLU A 43 2.10 -13.89 -5.39
C GLU A 43 0.79 -13.13 -5.40
N PRO A 44 -0.14 -13.38 -6.35
CA PRO A 44 -1.35 -12.59 -6.45
C PRO A 44 -1.92 -12.51 -5.05
N GLU A 45 -1.77 -11.33 -4.41
CA GLU A 45 -2.30 -11.14 -3.08
C GLU A 45 -3.77 -11.42 -3.31
N ASN A 46 -4.29 -12.47 -2.67
CA ASN A 46 -5.65 -12.93 -2.91
C ASN A 46 -6.59 -11.95 -2.20
N ASN A 47 -6.57 -10.71 -2.68
CA ASN A 47 -7.26 -9.56 -2.17
C ASN A 47 -8.70 -9.74 -2.61
N ARG A 48 -9.52 -10.21 -1.67
CA ARG A 48 -10.97 -10.36 -1.88
C ARG A 48 -11.61 -9.00 -2.17
N VAL A 49 -11.02 -7.94 -1.59
CA VAL A 49 -11.35 -6.56 -1.88
C VAL A 49 -10.45 -6.03 -2.99
N PRO A 50 -10.98 -5.36 -4.03
CA PRO A 50 -10.20 -4.86 -5.15
C PRO A 50 -9.46 -3.56 -4.82
N ILE A 51 -8.53 -3.61 -3.84
CA ILE A 51 -7.82 -2.46 -3.27
C ILE A 51 -7.13 -1.58 -4.33
N HIS A 52 -6.55 -2.21 -5.36
CA HIS A 52 -5.80 -1.55 -6.43
C HIS A 52 -6.68 -0.99 -7.57
N ASP A 53 -7.99 -1.23 -7.54
CA ASP A 53 -8.94 -0.90 -8.60
C ASP A 53 -10.14 -0.10 -8.04
N LEU A 54 -9.99 0.50 -6.86
CA LEU A 54 -11.03 1.33 -6.24
C LEU A 54 -11.15 2.70 -6.92
N PHE A 55 -10.03 3.22 -7.43
CA PHE A 55 -9.93 4.58 -7.96
C PHE A 55 -9.24 4.63 -9.33
N PRO A 56 -9.77 3.96 -10.37
CA PRO A 56 -9.11 3.88 -11.69
C PRO A 56 -8.91 5.26 -12.33
N ASP A 57 -9.84 6.20 -12.12
CA ASP A 57 -9.77 7.56 -12.67
C ASP A 57 -9.08 8.57 -11.73
N LYS A 58 -8.64 8.14 -10.54
CA LYS A 58 -8.18 9.03 -9.46
C LYS A 58 -6.85 8.54 -8.88
N PRO A 59 -5.73 8.70 -9.60
CA PRO A 59 -4.44 8.12 -9.25
C PRO A 59 -3.86 8.64 -7.92
N ASP A 60 -4.17 9.88 -7.52
CA ASP A 60 -3.77 10.41 -6.22
C ASP A 60 -4.42 9.63 -5.08
N LEU A 61 -5.74 9.44 -5.14
CA LEU A 61 -6.47 8.66 -4.13
C LEU A 61 -6.02 7.20 -4.12
N GLN A 62 -5.83 6.60 -5.31
CA GLN A 62 -5.32 5.24 -5.44
C GLN A 62 -3.95 5.08 -4.74
N SER A 63 -3.04 6.03 -4.96
CA SER A 63 -1.70 6.00 -4.35
C SER A 63 -1.74 6.03 -2.81
N LYS A 64 -2.74 6.69 -2.20
CA LYS A 64 -2.89 6.72 -0.74
C LYS A 64 -3.41 5.41 -0.18
N ILE A 65 -4.35 4.79 -0.90
CA ILE A 65 -4.84 3.45 -0.57
C ILE A 65 -3.71 2.43 -0.69
N ASP A 66 -2.94 2.46 -1.78
CA ASP A 66 -1.79 1.57 -1.98
C ASP A 66 -0.73 1.77 -0.89
N LEU A 67 -0.44 3.02 -0.52
CA LEU A 67 0.47 3.33 0.59
C LEU A 67 -0.02 2.74 1.90
N MET A 68 -1.30 2.96 2.25
CA MET A 68 -1.88 2.37 3.46
C MET A 68 -1.78 0.85 3.42
N TRP A 69 -2.22 0.23 2.32
CA TRP A 69 -2.22 -1.21 2.13
C TRP A 69 -0.83 -1.82 2.28
N SER A 70 0.20 -1.16 1.72
CA SER A 70 1.60 -1.61 1.83
C SER A 70 2.13 -1.59 3.27
N LYS A 71 1.53 -0.77 4.14
CA LYS A 71 1.92 -0.60 5.54
C LYS A 71 1.12 -1.49 6.48
N LEU A 72 0.02 -2.08 6.02
CA LEU A 72 -0.80 -2.95 6.83
C LEU A 72 -0.06 -4.22 7.25
N THR A 73 -0.33 -4.67 8.48
CA THR A 73 0.00 -6.01 8.92
C THR A 73 -0.80 -7.05 8.11
N PRO A 74 -0.31 -8.29 7.95
CA PRO A 74 -1.09 -9.35 7.32
C PRO A 74 -2.47 -9.54 7.97
N GLU A 75 -2.54 -9.44 9.30
CA GLU A 75 -3.79 -9.48 10.07
C GLU A 75 -4.70 -8.28 9.74
N GLY A 76 -4.14 -7.07 9.64
CA GLY A 76 -4.89 -5.89 9.20
C GLY A 76 -5.47 -6.04 7.80
N LYS A 77 -4.69 -6.59 6.85
CA LYS A 77 -5.18 -6.89 5.49
C LYS A 77 -6.30 -7.93 5.50
N GLU A 78 -6.18 -8.97 6.32
CA GLU A 78 -7.20 -10.02 6.47
C GLU A 78 -8.50 -9.45 7.08
N ASN A 79 -8.39 -8.62 8.12
CA ASN A 79 -9.53 -7.94 8.72
C ASN A 79 -10.24 -6.99 7.74
N VAL A 80 -9.48 -6.24 6.94
CA VAL A 80 -10.03 -5.38 5.90
C VAL A 80 -10.76 -6.21 4.84
N ASN A 81 -10.14 -7.30 4.37
CA ASN A 81 -10.78 -8.20 3.40
C ASN A 81 -12.08 -8.79 3.96
N ASP A 82 -12.05 -9.38 5.15
CA ASP A 82 -13.22 -10.04 5.74
C ASP A 82 -14.39 -9.08 6.01
N LEU A 83 -14.11 -7.84 6.42
CA LEU A 83 -15.16 -6.87 6.77
C LEU A 83 -15.68 -6.07 5.57
N LEU A 84 -14.84 -5.88 4.54
CA LEU A 84 -15.21 -5.09 3.37
C LEU A 84 -15.62 -5.95 2.17
N GLU A 85 -15.34 -7.26 2.12
CA GLU A 85 -15.67 -8.09 0.94
C GLU A 85 -17.16 -8.07 0.59
N ASP A 86 -18.03 -8.05 1.60
CA ASP A 86 -19.49 -8.03 1.44
C ASP A 86 -20.05 -6.65 1.11
N LEU A 87 -19.23 -5.60 1.19
CA LEU A 87 -19.65 -4.22 0.92
C LEU A 87 -19.48 -3.86 -0.56
N PRO A 88 -20.37 -3.05 -1.13
CA PRO A 88 -20.20 -2.54 -2.50
C PRO A 88 -18.99 -1.62 -2.59
N LYS A 89 -18.33 -1.58 -3.76
CA LYS A 89 -17.14 -0.75 -4.02
C LYS A 89 -17.34 0.72 -3.62
N ASP A 90 -18.53 1.28 -3.87
CA ASP A 90 -18.87 2.66 -3.52
C ASP A 90 -18.82 2.95 -2.02
N LYS A 91 -18.97 1.92 -1.17
CA LYS A 91 -18.81 2.01 0.29
C LYS A 91 -17.39 1.68 0.73
N GLN A 92 -16.74 0.71 0.09
CA GLN A 92 -15.36 0.33 0.37
C GLN A 92 -14.41 1.53 0.20
N ALA A 93 -14.57 2.28 -0.90
CA ALA A 93 -13.76 3.45 -1.25
C ALA A 93 -13.68 4.51 -0.13
N PRO A 94 -14.81 5.08 0.37
CA PRO A 94 -14.77 6.06 1.44
C PRO A 94 -14.31 5.49 2.78
N ILE A 95 -14.62 4.22 3.10
CA ILE A 95 -14.14 3.59 4.34
C ILE A 95 -12.60 3.51 4.33
N LEU A 96 -12.02 3.02 3.24
CA LEU A 96 -10.57 2.89 3.12
C LEU A 96 -9.87 4.25 3.13
N LEU A 97 -10.42 5.25 2.45
CA LEU A 97 -9.85 6.61 2.51
C LEU A 97 -9.93 7.21 3.92
N TYR A 98 -11.02 6.96 4.65
CA TYR A 98 -11.13 7.43 6.03
C TYR A 98 -10.12 6.75 6.95
N ILE A 99 -9.90 5.44 6.79
CA ILE A 99 -8.87 4.70 7.52
C ILE A 99 -7.49 5.29 7.21
N TYR A 100 -7.22 5.68 5.96
CA TYR A 100 -5.97 6.32 5.60
C TYR A 100 -5.85 7.67 6.31
N ASP A 101 -6.93 8.45 6.36
CA ASP A 101 -6.92 9.76 7.02
C ASP A 101 -6.54 9.69 8.50
N ILE A 102 -7.14 8.75 9.23
CA ILE A 102 -6.84 8.56 10.65
C ILE A 102 -5.45 7.94 10.89
N ALA A 103 -4.90 7.25 9.89
CA ALA A 103 -3.60 6.59 9.98
C ALA A 103 -2.45 7.40 9.34
N LYS A 104 -2.72 8.50 8.63
CA LYS A 104 -1.72 9.22 7.81
C LYS A 104 -0.46 9.61 8.60
N ASP A 105 -0.63 10.11 9.83
CA ASP A 105 0.46 10.51 10.72
C ASP A 105 1.36 9.32 11.12
N THR A 106 0.79 8.12 11.11
CA THR A 106 1.49 6.86 11.37
C THR A 106 2.14 6.31 10.10
N LEU A 107 1.49 6.49 8.95
CA LEU A 107 1.99 6.05 7.64
C LEU A 107 3.22 6.84 7.18
N ASP A 108 3.30 8.13 7.53
CA ASP A 108 4.44 9.01 7.22
C ASP A 108 5.72 8.60 7.96
N LYS A 109 5.61 7.76 9.00
CA LYS A 109 6.78 7.30 9.76
C LYS A 109 7.48 6.14 9.03
N PRO A 110 8.82 6.19 8.90
CA PRO A 110 9.58 5.08 8.33
C PRO A 110 9.47 3.84 9.22
N ASN A 111 9.54 2.64 8.61
CA ASN A 111 9.49 1.33 9.28
C ASN A 111 8.28 1.07 10.19
N THR A 112 7.20 1.83 10.04
CA THR A 112 5.97 1.62 10.81
C THR A 112 5.06 0.64 10.10
N LYS A 113 4.45 -0.26 10.87
CA LYS A 113 3.37 -1.13 10.41
C LYS A 113 2.06 -0.62 11.00
N LEU A 114 1.03 -0.57 10.18
CA LEU A 114 -0.30 -0.22 10.59
C LEU A 114 -1.04 -1.51 10.95
N ASP A 115 -1.37 -1.65 12.23
CA ASP A 115 -2.20 -2.73 12.69
C ASP A 115 -3.66 -2.25 12.74
N LEU A 116 -4.52 -2.90 11.96
CA LEU A 116 -5.94 -2.56 11.89
C LEU A 116 -6.77 -3.67 12.52
N ASP A 117 -7.26 -3.37 13.72
CA ASP A 117 -8.21 -4.22 14.42
C ASP A 117 -9.60 -4.17 13.77
N ARG A 118 -10.34 -5.27 13.88
CA ARG A 118 -11.73 -5.36 13.40
C ARG A 118 -12.64 -4.28 14.01
N ASP A 119 -12.46 -3.94 15.29
CA ASP A 119 -13.25 -2.91 15.98
C ASP A 119 -13.08 -1.53 15.32
N THR A 120 -11.85 -1.20 14.90
CA THR A 120 -11.56 0.06 14.19
C THR A 120 -12.29 0.09 12.86
N ILE A 121 -12.18 -0.97 12.06
CA ILE A 121 -12.82 -1.04 10.74
C ILE A 121 -14.35 -1.02 10.89
N THR A 122 -14.91 -1.78 11.83
CA THR A 122 -16.36 -1.79 12.14
C THR A 122 -16.86 -0.41 12.56
N THR A 123 -16.07 0.30 13.38
CA THR A 123 -16.40 1.68 13.77
C THR A 123 -16.45 2.62 12.57
N VAL A 124 -15.54 2.46 11.61
CA VAL A 124 -15.54 3.27 10.38
C VAL A 124 -16.71 2.91 9.48
N ILE A 125 -17.05 1.63 9.33
CA ILE A 125 -18.26 1.18 8.61
C ILE A 125 -19.51 1.83 9.20
N LEU A 126 -19.67 1.79 10.53
CA LEU A 126 -20.80 2.44 11.22
C LEU A 126 -20.83 3.97 11.05
N ARG A 127 -19.67 4.60 10.83
CA ARG A 127 -19.61 6.04 10.50
C ARG A 127 -20.02 6.30 9.06
N GLU A 128 -19.63 5.44 8.13
CA GLU A 128 -20.09 5.47 6.73
C GLU A 128 -21.61 5.40 6.65
N GLU A 129 -22.21 4.43 7.32
CA GLU A 129 -23.68 4.27 7.34
C GLU A 129 -24.42 5.47 7.93
N LYS A 130 -23.76 6.22 8.81
CA LYS A 130 -24.31 7.42 9.45
C LYS A 130 -23.96 8.71 8.70
N ASP A 131 -23.30 8.62 7.54
CA ASP A 131 -22.78 9.75 6.78
C ASP A 131 -21.82 10.64 7.60
N LYS A 132 -21.06 10.02 8.52
CA LYS A 132 -20.13 10.67 9.46
C LYS A 132 -18.66 10.48 9.09
N LEU A 133 -18.37 10.31 7.80
CA LEU A 133 -17.00 10.26 7.29
C LEU A 133 -16.40 11.65 7.04
N GLY A 134 -17.10 12.72 7.41
CA GLY A 134 -16.64 14.09 7.23
C GLY A 134 -16.50 14.41 5.74
N ASP A 135 -15.33 14.88 5.33
CA ASP A 135 -15.10 15.37 3.97
C ASP A 135 -14.76 14.26 2.96
N ILE A 136 -14.61 13.00 3.39
CA ILE A 136 -14.19 11.90 2.51
C ILE A 136 -15.07 11.76 1.24
N PRO A 137 -16.41 11.84 1.31
CA PRO A 137 -17.23 11.84 0.10
C PRO A 137 -16.88 12.98 -0.85
N GLN A 138 -16.60 14.19 -0.33
CA GLN A 138 -16.16 15.32 -1.15
C GLN A 138 -14.78 15.10 -1.74
N ILE A 139 -13.85 14.52 -1.00
CA ILE A 139 -12.50 14.17 -1.48
C ILE A 139 -12.58 13.21 -2.67
N ILE A 140 -13.49 12.23 -2.60
CA ILE A 140 -13.76 11.32 -3.72
C ILE A 140 -14.30 12.10 -4.92
N ILE A 141 -15.27 13.00 -4.73
CA ILE A 141 -15.81 13.83 -5.81
C ILE A 141 -14.72 14.71 -6.45
N LEU A 142 -13.85 15.31 -5.63
CA LEU A 142 -12.72 16.13 -6.09
C LEU A 142 -11.63 15.32 -6.80
N GLY A 143 -11.55 14.02 -6.53
CA GLY A 143 -10.58 13.10 -7.14
C GLY A 143 -9.13 13.31 -6.71
N ARG A 144 -8.90 14.17 -5.72
CA ARG A 144 -7.59 14.48 -5.16
C ARG A 144 -7.71 14.68 -3.67
N TRP A 145 -6.63 14.44 -2.95
CA TRP A 145 -6.60 14.72 -1.54
C TRP A 145 -6.39 16.22 -1.30
N PRO A 146 -7.24 16.87 -0.48
CA PRO A 146 -7.11 18.28 -0.21
C PRO A 146 -5.83 18.53 0.58
N SER A 147 -5.20 19.68 0.31
CA SER A 147 -4.09 20.18 1.12
C SER A 147 -4.59 20.45 2.55
N GLU A 148 -3.72 20.43 3.56
CA GLU A 148 -4.13 20.71 4.95
C GLU A 148 -4.81 22.09 5.10
N SER A 149 -4.45 23.05 4.25
CA SER A 149 -5.05 24.38 4.21
C SER A 149 -6.42 24.46 3.51
N GLU A 150 -6.81 23.39 2.80
CA GLU A 150 -8.08 23.28 2.05
C GLU A 150 -9.12 22.41 2.77
N ARG A 151 -8.76 21.81 3.92
CA ARG A 151 -9.73 21.09 4.75
C ARG A 151 -10.58 22.09 5.55
N PRO A 152 -11.92 21.94 5.54
CA PRO A 152 -12.84 22.83 6.24
C PRO A 152 -12.73 22.73 7.77
#